data_AF-A9VDH3-F1
#
_entry.id   AF-A9VDH3-F1
#
_cell.length_a   1.000
_cell.length_b   1.000
_cell.length_c   1.000
_cell.angle_alpha   90.00
_cell.angle_beta   90.00
_cell.angle_gamma   90.00
#
_symmetry.space_group_name_H-M   'P 1'
#
loop_
_entity.id
_entity.type
_entity.pdbx_description
1 polymer ?
#
loop_
_entity_poly.entity_id
_entity_poly.type
_entity_poly.pdbx_seq_one_letter_code
_entity_poly.pdbx_strand_id
1 'polypeptide(L)'
;MAALASLLLALCLFVAQVGAQLVTISKHEQGLAATTLPDLAVGESVRFMLTLEGSTGTYNVISDITYNNNIGQTATFKVDSAIVASIDAQITTTNLNELDDASVLVANEAIRFDFGSCTFASTASIILNVTGRFDEAALDTSRGHQAVLQASTTFGGSNVVESDQVTVVEPELNVSRTTTLPVGNDGASVDAGDVYAFTATIDHAVVSDAPAYDVVYRDDVGWTMSVESGSVTCTITGAGTEDCSGDVSFVGSTVELVLSRGLLVTEQVNLA
;
A
#
# COMPACT_ATOMS: atom_id res chain seq x y z
N MET A 1 -24.19 -19.24 -62.12
CA MET A 1 -24.35 -19.35 -60.67
C MET A 1 -23.40 -20.43 -60.18
N ALA A 2 -22.45 -20.05 -59.32
CA ALA A 2 -21.53 -20.84 -58.47
C ALA A 2 -20.81 -22.03 -59.15
N ALA A 3 -19.54 -21.96 -59.56
CA ALA A 3 -18.33 -21.56 -58.82
C ALA A 3 -18.26 -22.21 -57.42
N LEU A 4 -18.40 -23.54 -57.37
CA LEU A 4 -17.90 -24.36 -56.28
C LEU A 4 -16.91 -25.39 -56.84
N ALA A 5 -15.84 -25.60 -56.08
CA ALA A 5 -14.89 -26.70 -56.16
C ALA A 5 -13.93 -26.69 -57.38
N SER A 6 -12.81 -26.00 -57.23
CA SER A 6 -11.52 -26.69 -57.02
C SER A 6 -10.37 -25.67 -57.00
N LEU A 7 -9.37 -25.97 -56.18
CA LEU A 7 -7.98 -25.57 -56.39
C LEU A 7 -7.57 -24.13 -56.00
N LEU A 8 -7.71 -23.80 -54.71
CA LEU A 8 -6.68 -23.01 -54.02
C LEU A 8 -6.13 -23.82 -52.84
N LEU A 9 -5.58 -24.98 -53.18
CA LEU A 9 -4.60 -25.70 -52.38
C LEU A 9 -3.26 -24.95 -52.55
N ALA A 10 -3.12 -23.82 -51.87
CA ALA A 10 -1.88 -23.09 -51.78
C ALA A 10 -1.65 -22.71 -50.31
N LEU A 11 -0.62 -23.35 -49.72
CA LEU A 11 0.05 -22.95 -48.48
C LEU A 11 -0.87 -22.95 -47.24
N CYS A 12 -1.06 -24.08 -46.56
CA CYS A 12 -0.03 -24.62 -45.67
C CYS A 12 0.58 -23.54 -44.75
N LEU A 13 -0.27 -22.91 -43.94
CA LEU A 13 0.10 -22.59 -42.57
C LEU A 13 -1.15 -22.78 -41.70
N PHE A 14 -1.31 -24.02 -41.26
CA PHE A 14 -1.95 -24.30 -39.99
C PHE A 14 -1.11 -23.52 -38.96
N VAL A 15 -1.43 -22.25 -38.71
CA VAL A 15 -1.01 -21.61 -37.46
C VAL A 15 -1.93 -22.22 -36.39
N ALA A 16 -1.70 -23.50 -36.08
CA ALA A 16 -1.88 -23.96 -34.72
C ALA A 16 -0.76 -23.31 -33.91
N GLN A 17 -0.89 -22.01 -33.69
CA GLN A 17 -0.28 -21.37 -32.56
C GLN A 17 -1.43 -21.15 -31.58
N VAL A 18 -2.04 -22.25 -31.14
CA VAL A 18 -2.70 -22.26 -29.83
C VAL A 18 -1.56 -22.41 -28.82
N GLY A 19 -0.72 -21.38 -28.76
CA GLY A 19 0.20 -21.21 -27.66
C GLY A 19 -0.67 -20.99 -26.43
N ALA A 20 -0.36 -21.72 -25.36
CA ALA A 20 -0.84 -21.41 -24.01
C ALA A 20 -0.78 -19.89 -23.79
N GLN A 21 -1.93 -19.26 -23.64
CA GLN A 21 -2.00 -17.82 -23.46
C GLN A 21 -3.29 -17.46 -22.74
N LEU A 22 -3.24 -17.54 -21.41
CA LEU A 22 -3.82 -16.48 -20.60
C LEU A 22 -3.05 -16.44 -19.28
N VAL A 23 -2.19 -15.43 -19.15
CA VAL A 23 -1.70 -14.98 -17.86
C VAL A 23 -2.73 -13.94 -17.43
N THR A 24 -3.47 -14.17 -16.35
CA THR A 24 -4.31 -13.13 -15.77
C THR A 24 -3.71 -12.75 -14.44
N ILE A 25 -3.30 -11.49 -14.29
CA ILE A 25 -3.10 -10.92 -12.96
C ILE A 25 -4.49 -10.50 -12.48
N SER A 26 -4.90 -11.08 -11.37
CA SER A 26 -6.13 -10.71 -10.69
C SER A 26 -5.82 -10.29 -9.28
N LYS A 27 -6.62 -9.37 -8.79
CA LYS A 27 -6.41 -8.73 -7.50
C LYS A 27 -7.32 -9.32 -6.45
N HIS A 28 -6.79 -9.56 -5.26
CA HIS A 28 -7.60 -9.94 -4.11
C HIS A 28 -7.24 -9.09 -2.89
N GLU A 29 -8.14 -8.19 -2.52
CA GLU A 29 -7.84 -7.11 -1.56
C GLU A 29 -7.97 -7.50 -0.08
N GLN A 30 -7.07 -6.92 0.72
CA GLN A 30 -7.38 -6.35 2.03
C GLN A 30 -6.95 -4.87 1.98
N GLY A 31 -7.85 -3.94 2.30
CA GLY A 31 -7.69 -2.48 2.16
C GLY A 31 -9.06 -1.78 2.04
N LEU A 32 -9.15 -0.47 2.33
CA LEU A 32 -10.42 0.27 2.35
C LEU A 32 -11.15 0.16 0.99
N ALA A 33 -12.29 -0.51 0.99
CA ALA A 33 -13.07 -0.74 -0.21
C ALA A 33 -13.68 0.57 -0.75
N ALA A 34 -13.22 1.06 -1.91
CA ALA A 34 -14.10 1.43 -3.03
C ALA A 34 -13.35 1.89 -4.32
N THR A 35 -13.81 1.32 -5.45
CA THR A 35 -13.74 1.81 -6.86
C THR A 35 -12.60 1.36 -7.77
N THR A 36 -12.79 0.26 -8.50
CA THR A 36 -12.08 -0.13 -9.76
C THR A 36 -10.55 -0.26 -9.73
N LEU A 37 -9.87 0.37 -8.78
CA LEU A 37 -8.50 0.25 -8.31
C LEU A 37 -8.60 0.34 -6.78
N PRO A 38 -7.84 -0.47 -6.02
CA PRO A 38 -7.72 -0.25 -4.58
C PRO A 38 -7.18 1.13 -4.25
N ASP A 39 -7.63 1.63 -3.12
CA ASP A 39 -6.82 2.53 -2.32
C ASP A 39 -6.17 1.71 -1.19
N LEU A 40 -4.87 1.89 -1.01
CA LEU A 40 -4.08 1.21 0.02
C LEU A 40 -3.42 2.26 0.90
N ALA A 41 -3.68 2.23 2.19
CA ALA A 41 -2.95 3.10 3.11
C ALA A 41 -1.49 2.63 3.26
N VAL A 42 -0.60 3.54 3.62
CA VAL A 42 0.80 3.21 3.89
C VAL A 42 0.88 2.11 4.95
N GLY A 43 1.72 1.10 4.71
CA GLY A 43 1.88 -0.05 5.60
C GLY A 43 0.81 -1.14 5.47
N GLU A 44 -0.30 -0.91 4.75
CA GLU A 44 -1.28 -1.96 4.47
C GLU A 44 -0.74 -2.99 3.46
N SER A 45 -1.12 -4.25 3.64
CA SER A 45 -0.73 -5.34 2.76
C SER A 45 -1.75 -5.55 1.65
N VAL A 46 -1.26 -5.66 0.41
CA VAL A 46 -2.02 -6.06 -0.77
C VAL A 46 -1.61 -7.46 -1.23
N ARG A 47 -2.59 -8.25 -1.69
CA ARG A 47 -2.36 -9.56 -2.31
C ARG A 47 -2.71 -9.52 -3.80
N PHE A 48 -1.78 -9.97 -4.61
CA PHE A 48 -1.94 -10.20 -6.04
C PHE A 48 -1.94 -11.69 -6.32
N MET A 49 -2.88 -12.11 -7.17
CA MET A 49 -3.05 -13.49 -7.60
C MET A 49 -2.76 -13.57 -9.09
N LEU A 50 -1.75 -14.35 -9.46
CA LEU A 50 -1.41 -14.59 -10.85
C LEU A 50 -1.87 -15.99 -11.27
N THR A 51 -2.71 -16.06 -12.29
CA THR A 51 -3.14 -17.32 -12.88
C THR A 51 -2.40 -17.53 -14.19
N LEU A 52 -1.64 -18.62 -14.26
CA LEU A 52 -0.96 -19.08 -15.48
C LEU A 52 -1.76 -20.21 -16.09
N GLU A 53 -2.40 -19.99 -17.24
CA GLU A 53 -3.16 -21.01 -17.94
C GLU A 53 -2.36 -21.62 -19.10
N GLY A 54 -2.32 -22.95 -19.15
CA GLY A 54 -1.67 -23.72 -20.20
C GLY A 54 -2.61 -24.72 -20.86
N SER A 55 -2.42 -24.98 -22.15
CA SER A 55 -3.06 -26.08 -22.88
C SER A 55 -2.19 -27.35 -22.82
N THR A 56 -2.70 -28.48 -23.31
CA THR A 56 -1.95 -29.75 -23.33
C THR A 56 -0.60 -29.60 -24.04
N GLY A 57 0.48 -29.99 -23.36
CA GLY A 57 1.84 -29.89 -23.90
C GLY A 57 2.91 -29.93 -22.82
N THR A 58 4.17 -29.74 -23.20
CA THR A 58 5.29 -29.57 -22.25
C THR A 58 6.00 -28.26 -22.55
N TYR A 59 6.17 -27.44 -21.53
CA TYR A 59 6.65 -26.07 -21.65
C TYR A 59 7.64 -25.76 -20.52
N ASN A 60 8.66 -24.98 -20.82
CA ASN A 60 9.43 -24.34 -19.75
C ASN A 60 8.63 -23.12 -19.27
N VAL A 61 8.43 -23.02 -17.95
CA VAL A 61 7.61 -21.97 -17.33
C VAL A 61 8.42 -21.23 -16.27
N ILE A 62 8.68 -19.95 -16.54
CA ILE A 62 9.35 -19.03 -15.61
C ILE A 62 8.49 -17.77 -15.52
N SER A 63 8.10 -17.38 -14.31
CA SER A 63 7.39 -16.13 -14.05
C SER A 63 8.25 -15.21 -13.19
N ASP A 64 8.58 -14.05 -13.73
CA ASP A 64 9.26 -12.97 -13.04
C ASP A 64 8.25 -11.88 -12.72
N ILE A 65 8.15 -11.50 -11.45
CA ILE A 65 7.26 -10.45 -10.96
C ILE A 65 8.13 -9.30 -10.49
N THR A 66 7.93 -8.14 -11.10
CA THR A 66 8.63 -6.90 -10.83
C THR A 66 7.65 -5.84 -10.35
N TYR A 67 8.12 -4.96 -9.48
CA TYR A 67 7.35 -3.82 -8.99
C TYR A 67 7.99 -2.58 -9.58
N ASN A 68 7.19 -1.73 -10.21
CA ASN A 68 7.68 -0.44 -10.68
C ASN A 68 6.88 0.65 -9.99
N ASN A 69 7.59 1.43 -9.19
CA ASN A 69 7.09 2.68 -8.63
C ASN A 69 7.46 3.72 -9.70
N ASN A 70 6.49 4.51 -10.16
CA ASN A 70 6.68 5.38 -11.33
C ASN A 70 8.05 6.09 -11.36
N ILE A 71 8.63 6.16 -12.55
CA ILE A 71 9.97 6.70 -12.82
C ILE A 71 10.14 8.06 -12.14
N GLY A 72 10.96 8.09 -11.08
CA GLY A 72 11.30 9.31 -10.34
C GLY A 72 10.88 9.34 -8.87
N GLN A 73 10.20 8.32 -8.35
CA GLN A 73 9.83 8.23 -6.92
C GLN A 73 10.32 6.93 -6.28
N THR A 74 10.72 7.01 -5.02
CA THR A 74 11.41 5.95 -4.26
C THR A 74 10.50 5.04 -3.45
N ALA A 75 9.17 5.03 -3.64
CA ALA A 75 8.31 4.09 -2.89
C ALA A 75 8.91 2.67 -2.97
N THR A 76 9.08 1.96 -1.85
CA THR A 76 9.69 0.62 -1.87
C THR A 76 8.59 -0.39 -1.60
N PHE A 77 8.29 -1.25 -2.57
CA PHE A 77 7.37 -2.35 -2.35
C PHE A 77 8.09 -3.48 -1.61
N LYS A 78 7.65 -3.76 -0.40
CA LYS A 78 8.19 -4.83 0.42
C LYS A 78 7.36 -6.09 0.24
N VAL A 79 8.01 -7.14 -0.24
CA VAL A 79 7.43 -8.46 -0.37
C VAL A 79 7.37 -9.13 1.01
N ASP A 80 6.18 -9.54 1.41
CA ASP A 80 5.95 -10.28 2.67
C ASP A 80 5.89 -11.79 2.44
N SER A 81 5.29 -12.21 1.32
CA SER A 81 5.17 -13.61 0.95
C SER A 81 5.01 -13.73 -0.56
N ALA A 82 5.64 -14.73 -1.15
CA ALA A 82 5.43 -15.09 -2.55
C ALA A 82 5.48 -16.61 -2.69
N ILE A 83 4.32 -17.21 -2.92
CA ILE A 83 4.11 -18.65 -2.85
C ILE A 83 3.39 -19.17 -4.10
N VAL A 84 3.68 -20.41 -4.46
CA VAL A 84 2.83 -21.17 -5.38
C VAL A 84 1.56 -21.56 -4.61
N ALA A 85 0.45 -20.92 -4.90
CA ALA A 85 -0.80 -21.13 -4.16
C ALA A 85 -1.44 -22.47 -4.51
N SER A 86 -1.48 -22.81 -5.80
CA SER A 86 -1.97 -24.09 -6.28
C SER A 86 -1.43 -24.43 -7.66
N ILE A 87 -1.40 -25.72 -7.96
CA ILE A 87 -1.06 -26.30 -9.25
C ILE A 87 -2.15 -27.32 -9.57
N ASP A 88 -2.87 -27.14 -10.67
CA ASP A 88 -3.87 -28.11 -11.08
C ASP A 88 -3.27 -29.52 -11.19
N ALA A 89 -4.01 -30.54 -10.74
CA ALA A 89 -3.55 -31.94 -10.73
C ALA A 89 -3.22 -32.52 -12.13
N GLN A 90 -3.56 -31.80 -13.20
CA GLN A 90 -3.23 -32.12 -14.59
C GLN A 90 -1.86 -31.59 -15.02
N ILE A 91 -1.14 -30.93 -14.12
CA ILE A 91 0.17 -30.33 -14.35
C ILE A 91 1.20 -31.08 -13.52
N THR A 92 2.29 -31.48 -14.17
CA THR A 92 3.50 -31.96 -13.48
C THR A 92 4.62 -30.95 -13.69
N THR A 93 5.23 -30.49 -12.60
CA THR A 93 6.35 -29.54 -12.60
C THR A 93 7.64 -30.24 -12.19
N THR A 94 8.78 -29.61 -12.42
CA THR A 94 10.10 -30.22 -12.11
C THR A 94 10.81 -29.55 -10.94
N ASN A 95 10.57 -28.24 -10.72
CA ASN A 95 11.30 -27.46 -9.73
C ASN A 95 10.44 -26.99 -8.55
N LEU A 96 9.28 -26.38 -8.83
CA LEU A 96 8.38 -25.83 -7.80
C LEU A 96 7.07 -26.62 -7.72
N ASN A 97 6.62 -26.89 -6.51
CA ASN A 97 5.37 -27.54 -6.16
C ASN A 97 4.42 -26.54 -5.49
N GLU A 98 3.19 -26.98 -5.20
CA GLU A 98 2.29 -26.21 -4.36
C GLU A 98 2.94 -25.90 -3.00
N LEU A 99 2.69 -24.69 -2.52
CA LEU A 99 3.22 -24.12 -1.27
C LEU A 99 4.73 -23.83 -1.25
N ASP A 100 5.44 -24.08 -2.34
CA ASP A 100 6.84 -23.66 -2.44
C ASP A 100 6.95 -22.14 -2.56
N ASP A 101 7.97 -21.58 -1.90
CA ASP A 101 8.30 -20.17 -1.97
C ASP A 101 8.99 -19.82 -3.29
N ALA A 102 8.78 -18.59 -3.74
CA ALA A 102 9.53 -18.02 -4.84
C ALA A 102 10.98 -17.72 -4.45
N SER A 103 11.85 -17.67 -5.46
CA SER A 103 13.20 -17.15 -5.29
C SER A 103 13.23 -15.62 -5.41
N VAL A 104 13.97 -14.94 -4.52
CA VAL A 104 14.14 -13.48 -4.56
C VAL A 104 15.38 -13.12 -5.39
N LEU A 105 15.21 -12.34 -6.46
CA LEU A 105 16.32 -11.83 -7.26
C LEU A 105 16.75 -10.46 -6.75
N VAL A 106 17.89 -10.46 -6.06
CA VAL A 106 18.46 -9.28 -5.37
C VAL A 106 18.84 -8.13 -6.31
N ALA A 107 18.99 -8.37 -7.62
CA ALA A 107 19.48 -7.36 -8.55
C ALA A 107 18.41 -6.40 -9.12
N ASN A 108 17.11 -6.75 -9.04
CA ASN A 108 16.04 -6.04 -9.76
C ASN A 108 14.72 -5.88 -8.97
N GLU A 109 14.72 -6.08 -7.65
CA GLU A 109 13.46 -6.11 -6.86
C GLU A 109 12.43 -7.11 -7.45
N ALA A 110 12.93 -8.20 -8.01
CA ALA A 110 12.12 -9.16 -8.76
C ALA A 110 11.92 -10.44 -7.95
N ILE A 111 10.73 -11.00 -8.02
CA ILE A 111 10.40 -12.32 -7.52
C ILE A 111 10.37 -13.28 -8.70
N ARG A 112 11.05 -14.42 -8.60
CA ARG A 112 11.02 -15.47 -9.63
C ARG A 112 10.41 -16.76 -9.14
N PHE A 113 9.42 -17.21 -9.90
CA PHE A 113 8.90 -18.57 -9.88
C PHE A 113 9.44 -19.33 -11.10
N ASP A 114 10.41 -20.21 -10.88
CA ASP A 114 10.96 -21.09 -11.92
C ASP A 114 10.44 -22.51 -11.72
N PHE A 115 9.40 -22.88 -12.47
CA PHE A 115 8.81 -24.22 -12.40
C PHE A 115 9.61 -25.28 -13.18
N GLY A 116 10.63 -24.84 -13.94
CA GLY A 116 11.35 -25.67 -14.89
C GLY A 116 10.44 -26.13 -16.03
N SER A 117 10.55 -27.41 -16.37
CA SER A 117 9.64 -28.06 -17.32
C SER A 117 8.31 -28.39 -16.65
N CYS A 118 7.22 -27.94 -17.25
CA CYS A 118 5.84 -28.22 -16.87
C CYS A 118 5.15 -29.02 -17.97
N THR A 119 4.56 -30.16 -17.62
CA THR A 119 3.74 -30.97 -18.53
C THR A 119 2.27 -30.84 -18.17
N PHE A 120 1.47 -30.34 -19.11
CA PHE A 120 0.03 -30.15 -19.02
C PHE A 120 -0.66 -31.31 -19.74
N ALA A 121 -1.46 -32.10 -19.03
CA ALA A 121 -2.26 -33.18 -19.62
C ALA A 121 -3.53 -32.68 -20.31
N SER A 122 -4.10 -31.58 -19.81
CA SER A 122 -5.26 -30.86 -20.36
C SER A 122 -5.06 -29.35 -20.21
N THR A 123 -6.05 -28.56 -20.62
CA THR A 123 -6.13 -27.16 -20.17
C THR A 123 -6.20 -27.14 -18.65
N ALA A 124 -5.28 -26.41 -18.03
CA ALA A 124 -5.09 -26.36 -16.58
C ALA A 124 -4.33 -25.09 -16.18
N SER A 125 -4.31 -24.79 -14.88
CA SER A 125 -3.80 -23.55 -14.32
C SER A 125 -2.82 -23.74 -13.15
N ILE A 126 -1.89 -22.79 -13.03
CA ILE A 126 -1.03 -22.60 -11.86
C ILE A 126 -1.41 -21.25 -11.26
N ILE A 127 -1.65 -21.20 -9.95
CA ILE A 127 -1.99 -19.96 -9.23
C ILE A 127 -0.82 -19.58 -8.34
N LEU A 128 -0.34 -18.34 -8.49
CA LEU A 128 0.71 -17.75 -7.64
C LEU A 128 0.07 -16.67 -6.77
N ASN A 129 0.48 -16.61 -5.50
CA ASN A 129 0.08 -15.54 -4.59
C ASN A 129 1.31 -14.74 -4.19
N VAL A 130 1.24 -13.44 -4.40
CA VAL A 130 2.22 -12.47 -3.92
C VAL A 130 1.53 -11.52 -2.97
N THR A 131 2.02 -11.44 -1.74
CA THR A 131 1.56 -10.48 -0.75
C THR A 131 2.72 -9.55 -0.39
N GLY A 132 2.45 -8.26 -0.32
CA GLY A 132 3.43 -7.27 0.11
C GLY A 132 2.76 -5.97 0.50
N ARG A 133 3.55 -4.99 0.89
CA ARG A 133 3.11 -3.67 1.36
C ARG A 133 4.06 -2.58 0.89
N PHE A 134 3.59 -1.33 0.88
CA PHE A 134 4.46 -0.18 0.65
C PHE A 134 5.05 0.30 1.97
N ASP A 135 6.37 0.51 1.99
CA ASP A 135 7.05 1.06 3.14
C ASP A 135 6.98 2.60 3.14
N GLU A 136 6.78 3.15 4.34
CA GLU A 136 6.65 4.58 4.62
C GLU A 136 7.97 5.33 4.33
N ALA A 137 9.12 4.68 4.57
CA ALA A 137 10.44 5.30 4.55
C ALA A 137 10.90 5.81 3.18
N ALA A 138 10.13 5.56 2.13
CA ALA A 138 10.57 5.72 0.75
C ALA A 138 9.65 6.64 -0.08
N LEU A 139 8.57 7.12 0.53
CA LEU A 139 7.62 8.02 -0.10
C LEU A 139 8.12 9.48 0.05
N ASP A 140 8.54 10.07 -1.07
CA ASP A 140 8.37 11.50 -1.30
C ASP A 140 6.86 11.69 -1.55
N THR A 141 6.12 11.79 -0.45
CA THR A 141 4.68 11.58 -0.29
C THR A 141 3.83 12.59 -1.06
N SER A 142 3.73 12.44 -2.38
CA SER A 142 2.67 13.08 -3.15
C SER A 142 1.44 12.16 -3.18
N ARG A 143 0.30 12.62 -2.63
CA ARG A 143 -1.03 11.99 -2.73
C ARG A 143 -1.27 11.35 -4.10
N GLY A 144 -1.89 10.17 -4.10
CA GLY A 144 -2.27 9.47 -5.33
C GLY A 144 -1.10 8.80 -6.05
N HIS A 145 -0.04 8.44 -5.30
CA HIS A 145 1.05 7.63 -5.85
C HIS A 145 0.49 6.31 -6.39
N GLN A 146 0.91 5.93 -7.59
CA GLN A 146 0.52 4.66 -8.20
C GLN A 146 1.72 3.74 -8.24
N ALA A 147 1.52 2.54 -7.69
CA ALA A 147 2.46 1.47 -7.85
C ALA A 147 1.91 0.45 -8.84
N VAL A 148 2.79 0.01 -9.75
CA VAL A 148 2.46 -0.93 -10.80
C VAL A 148 3.13 -2.25 -10.49
N LEU A 149 2.32 -3.28 -10.33
CA LEU A 149 2.77 -4.66 -10.38
C LEU A 149 2.86 -5.10 -11.83
N GLN A 150 4.00 -5.65 -12.24
CA GLN A 150 4.14 -6.27 -13.56
C GLN A 150 4.61 -7.71 -13.40
N ALA A 151 3.93 -8.64 -14.06
CA ALA A 151 4.39 -10.01 -14.20
C ALA A 151 4.79 -10.28 -15.65
N SER A 152 6.00 -10.82 -15.83
CA SER A 152 6.51 -11.31 -17.10
C SER A 152 6.68 -12.82 -17.00
N THR A 153 5.89 -13.58 -17.76
CA THR A 153 5.97 -15.03 -17.79
C THR A 153 6.53 -15.51 -19.13
N THR A 154 7.65 -16.22 -19.09
CA THR A 154 8.13 -17.01 -20.22
C THR A 154 7.48 -18.38 -20.20
N PHE A 155 6.71 -18.68 -21.24
CA PHE A 155 5.98 -19.93 -21.43
C PHE A 155 6.33 -20.54 -22.78
N GLY A 156 7.05 -21.66 -22.79
CA GLY A 156 7.42 -22.34 -24.03
C GLY A 156 8.24 -21.48 -25.01
N GLY A 157 9.00 -20.50 -24.49
CA GLY A 157 9.79 -19.55 -25.28
C GLY A 157 9.05 -18.29 -25.72
N SER A 158 7.74 -18.18 -25.46
CA SER A 158 6.98 -16.94 -25.62
C SER A 158 7.00 -16.15 -24.32
N ASN A 159 7.09 -14.82 -24.38
CA ASN A 159 6.97 -13.97 -23.19
C ASN A 159 5.59 -13.31 -23.18
N VAL A 160 4.89 -13.39 -22.06
CA VAL A 160 3.62 -12.71 -21.81
C VAL A 160 3.83 -11.74 -20.66
N VAL A 161 3.42 -10.48 -20.84
CA VAL A 161 3.56 -9.44 -19.84
C VAL A 161 2.18 -8.92 -19.49
N GLU A 162 1.87 -8.92 -18.20
CA GLU A 162 0.64 -8.37 -17.64
C GLU A 162 0.99 -7.38 -16.54
N SER A 163 0.11 -6.43 -16.28
CA SER A 163 0.30 -5.47 -15.20
C SER A 163 -1.01 -5.11 -14.52
N ASP A 164 -0.91 -4.80 -13.24
CA ASP A 164 -2.01 -4.26 -12.44
C ASP A 164 -1.48 -3.09 -11.59
N GLN A 165 -2.38 -2.22 -11.11
CA GLN A 165 -2.00 -1.00 -10.39
C GLN A 165 -2.77 -0.83 -9.08
N VAL A 166 -2.11 -0.20 -8.11
CA VAL A 166 -2.69 0.19 -6.83
C VAL A 166 -2.36 1.65 -6.55
N THR A 167 -3.34 2.37 -6.00
CA THR A 167 -3.14 3.74 -5.51
C THR A 167 -2.79 3.69 -4.04
N VAL A 168 -1.72 4.35 -3.66
CA VAL A 168 -1.39 4.59 -2.26
C VAL A 168 -2.07 5.88 -1.82
N VAL A 169 -2.86 5.79 -0.76
CA VAL A 169 -3.55 6.91 -0.13
C VAL A 169 -2.93 7.22 1.21
N GLU A 170 -2.97 8.50 1.59
CA GLU A 170 -2.33 8.98 2.81
C GLU A 170 -3.26 9.92 3.56
N PRO A 171 -3.20 9.94 4.90
CA PRO A 171 -3.97 10.88 5.68
C PRO A 171 -3.39 12.29 5.51
N GLU A 172 -4.25 13.24 5.17
CA GLU A 172 -3.90 14.67 5.18
C GLU A 172 -4.55 15.31 6.40
N LEU A 173 -3.73 15.87 7.29
CA LEU A 173 -4.17 16.47 8.54
C LEU A 173 -3.89 17.97 8.53
N ASN A 174 -4.91 18.77 8.85
CA ASN A 174 -4.72 20.15 9.26
C ASN A 174 -4.37 20.17 10.74
N VAL A 175 -3.34 20.93 11.09
CA VAL A 175 -3.02 21.24 12.48
C VAL A 175 -3.11 22.75 12.63
N SER A 176 -4.01 23.20 13.51
CA SER A 176 -4.13 24.60 13.88
C SER A 176 -3.89 24.77 15.37
N ARG A 177 -3.29 25.90 15.76
CA ARG A 177 -3.01 26.25 17.16
C ARG A 177 -3.59 27.61 17.44
N THR A 178 -4.31 27.72 18.55
CA THR A 178 -4.87 28.97 19.04
C THR A 178 -4.41 29.20 20.47
N THR A 179 -4.30 30.47 20.84
CA THR A 179 -3.95 30.88 22.19
C THR A 179 -5.10 31.69 22.73
N THR A 180 -5.59 31.31 23.90
CA THR A 180 -6.59 32.07 24.63
C THR A 180 -5.93 32.71 25.83
N LEU A 181 -6.01 34.04 25.89
CA LEU A 181 -5.53 34.81 27.04
C LEU A 181 -6.48 34.64 28.24
N PRO A 182 -5.98 34.74 29.48
CA PRO A 182 -6.82 34.66 30.65
C PRO A 182 -7.92 35.75 30.65
N VAL A 183 -9.09 35.38 31.15
CA VAL A 183 -10.27 36.26 31.19
C VAL A 183 -9.96 37.46 32.10
N GLY A 184 -9.88 38.66 31.51
CA GLY A 184 -9.56 39.90 32.24
C GLY A 184 -8.32 40.64 31.73
N ASN A 185 -7.57 40.06 30.80
CA ASN A 185 -6.44 40.72 30.14
C ASN A 185 -6.87 41.31 28.78
N ASP A 186 -6.50 42.56 28.49
CA ASP A 186 -6.98 43.33 27.31
C ASP A 186 -6.23 43.01 26.00
N GLY A 187 -5.35 42.02 26.05
CA GLY A 187 -4.55 41.55 24.90
C GLY A 187 -3.34 42.42 24.58
N ALA A 188 -3.07 43.49 25.36
CA ALA A 188 -1.98 44.42 25.08
C ALA A 188 -0.70 44.17 25.90
N SER A 189 -0.79 43.55 27.07
CA SER A 189 0.37 43.19 27.90
C SER A 189 0.08 42.00 28.79
N VAL A 190 1.04 41.09 28.87
CA VAL A 190 0.97 39.91 29.71
C VAL A 190 2.14 39.94 30.69
N ASP A 191 1.88 39.57 31.93
CA ASP A 191 2.85 39.61 33.02
C ASP A 191 3.35 38.19 33.36
N ALA A 192 4.55 38.10 33.91
CA ALA A 192 5.05 36.84 34.45
C ALA A 192 4.10 36.32 35.56
N GLY A 193 3.78 35.03 35.52
CA GLY A 193 2.76 34.39 36.35
C GLY A 193 1.38 34.29 35.71
N ASP A 194 1.15 34.91 34.54
CA ASP A 194 -0.10 34.74 33.81
C ASP A 194 -0.21 33.35 33.18
N VAL A 195 -1.43 32.79 33.25
CA VAL A 195 -1.75 31.47 32.69
C VAL A 195 -2.48 31.62 31.37
N TYR A 196 -1.99 30.95 30.34
CA TYR A 196 -2.55 30.89 28.99
C TYR A 196 -3.15 29.53 28.76
N ALA A 197 -4.14 29.45 27.87
CA ALA A 197 -4.54 28.19 27.28
C ALA A 197 -4.09 28.13 25.82
N PHE A 198 -3.33 27.09 25.46
CA PHE A 198 -3.15 26.72 24.06
C PHE A 198 -4.15 25.65 23.70
N THR A 199 -4.79 25.81 22.55
CA THR A 199 -5.68 24.81 21.98
C THR A 199 -5.20 24.47 20.60
N ALA A 200 -4.75 23.23 20.41
CA ALA A 200 -4.41 22.66 19.12
C ALA A 200 -5.58 21.82 18.60
N THR A 201 -5.97 22.04 17.35
CA THR A 201 -6.97 21.24 16.65
C THR A 201 -6.28 20.50 15.51
N ILE A 202 -6.50 19.19 15.48
CA ILE A 202 -6.03 18.27 14.45
C ILE A 202 -7.26 17.68 13.76
N ASP A 203 -7.46 18.02 12.50
CA ASP A 203 -8.59 17.55 11.70
C ASP A 203 -8.12 16.99 10.36
N HIS A 204 -8.91 16.09 9.77
CA HIS A 204 -8.67 15.67 8.40
C HIS A 204 -8.93 16.84 7.45
N ALA A 205 -7.96 17.13 6.58
CA ALA A 205 -8.17 18.04 5.49
C ALA A 205 -9.31 17.53 4.59
N VAL A 206 -10.03 18.45 3.94
CA VAL A 206 -11.15 18.11 3.04
C VAL A 206 -10.73 17.14 1.93
N VAL A 207 -9.46 17.17 1.54
CA VAL A 207 -8.86 16.35 0.49
C VAL A 207 -8.29 15.02 1.00
N SER A 208 -8.32 14.76 2.31
CA SER A 208 -7.78 13.53 2.90
C SER A 208 -8.58 12.32 2.43
N ASP A 209 -7.87 11.33 1.87
CA ASP A 209 -8.44 10.12 1.29
C ASP A 209 -8.08 8.84 2.06
N ALA A 210 -7.14 8.91 3.01
CA ALA A 210 -6.89 7.84 3.97
C ALA A 210 -7.17 8.27 5.42
N PRO A 211 -7.45 7.31 6.31
CA PRO A 211 -7.66 7.60 7.71
C PRO A 211 -6.28 7.63 8.43
N ALA A 212 -6.06 8.56 9.36
CA ALA A 212 -4.76 8.73 10.02
C ALA A 212 -4.53 7.73 11.15
N TYR A 213 -3.39 7.08 11.30
CA TYR A 213 -3.10 6.20 12.46
C TYR A 213 -1.87 6.74 13.21
N ASP A 214 -1.75 6.40 14.50
CA ASP A 214 -0.57 6.70 15.33
C ASP A 214 -0.08 8.17 15.24
N VAL A 215 -1.01 9.11 15.32
CA VAL A 215 -0.73 10.54 15.23
C VAL A 215 -0.01 11.00 16.50
N VAL A 216 1.17 11.58 16.38
CA VAL A 216 1.89 12.16 17.53
C VAL A 216 1.86 13.68 17.45
N TYR A 217 1.29 14.31 18.46
CA TYR A 217 1.37 15.77 18.63
C TYR A 217 2.50 16.13 19.57
N ARG A 218 3.35 17.06 19.13
CA ARG A 218 4.43 17.65 19.94
C ARG A 218 4.28 19.15 19.92
N ASP A 219 4.18 19.77 21.09
CA ASP A 219 4.21 21.23 21.23
C ASP A 219 5.43 21.65 22.07
N ASP A 220 6.16 22.65 21.58
CA ASP A 220 7.23 23.32 22.32
C ASP A 220 6.70 24.69 22.75
N VAL A 221 6.41 24.82 24.04
CA VAL A 221 5.85 26.05 24.60
C VAL A 221 6.93 27.13 24.82
N GLY A 222 8.19 26.80 24.54
CA GLY A 222 9.33 27.69 24.66
C GLY A 222 9.89 27.78 26.08
N TRP A 223 11.11 28.31 26.18
CA TRP A 223 11.91 28.31 27.42
C TRP A 223 11.43 29.29 28.49
N THR A 224 10.58 30.26 28.14
CA THR A 224 9.99 31.22 29.07
C THR A 224 8.65 30.75 29.63
N MET A 225 8.15 29.58 29.22
CA MET A 225 6.85 29.07 29.64
C MET A 225 7.02 27.69 30.28
N SER A 226 6.21 27.42 31.30
CA SER A 226 6.10 26.10 31.91
C SER A 226 4.68 25.59 31.75
N VAL A 227 4.53 24.34 31.34
CA VAL A 227 3.20 23.71 31.25
C VAL A 227 2.68 23.45 32.66
N GLU A 228 1.45 23.89 32.92
CA GLU A 228 0.78 23.68 34.18
C GLU A 228 0.46 22.19 34.34
N SER A 229 0.94 21.59 35.43
CA SER A 229 0.82 20.15 35.67
C SER A 229 -0.66 19.74 35.72
N GLY A 230 -1.03 18.73 34.93
CA GLY A 230 -2.41 18.22 34.85
C GLY A 230 -3.38 19.11 34.08
N SER A 231 -2.89 20.15 33.40
CA SER A 231 -3.72 21.02 32.55
C SER A 231 -3.97 20.47 31.14
N VAL A 232 -3.16 19.51 30.69
CA VAL A 232 -3.28 18.90 29.38
C VAL A 232 -4.54 18.04 29.34
N THR A 233 -5.44 18.42 28.45
CA THR A 233 -6.70 17.72 28.20
C THR A 233 -6.81 17.44 26.70
N CYS A 234 -7.48 16.35 26.39
CA CYS A 234 -7.65 15.82 25.05
C CYS A 234 -9.13 15.55 24.88
N THR A 235 -9.76 16.15 23.87
CA THR A 235 -11.17 15.95 23.55
C THR A 235 -11.32 15.60 22.08
N ILE A 236 -11.98 14.48 21.82
CA ILE A 236 -12.34 14.08 20.47
C ILE A 236 -13.68 14.70 20.12
N THR A 237 -13.73 15.35 18.97
CA THR A 237 -14.98 15.90 18.41
C THR A 237 -15.26 15.21 17.08
N GLY A 238 -16.20 14.26 17.06
CA GLY A 238 -16.50 13.48 15.86
C GLY A 238 -17.30 12.20 16.14
N ALA A 239 -17.62 11.46 15.09
CA ALA A 239 -18.20 10.12 15.18
C ALA A 239 -17.10 9.09 14.92
N GLY A 240 -16.53 8.53 15.99
CA GLY A 240 -15.54 7.47 15.92
C GLY A 240 -15.25 6.84 17.28
N THR A 241 -14.35 5.85 17.29
CA THR A 241 -13.75 5.24 18.49
C THR A 241 -12.33 5.77 18.64
N GLU A 242 -12.16 7.08 18.61
CA GLU A 242 -10.88 7.70 18.88
C GLU A 242 -10.56 7.58 20.38
N ASP A 243 -9.29 7.41 20.71
CA ASP A 243 -8.81 7.31 22.09
C ASP A 243 -7.81 8.42 22.40
N CYS A 244 -8.12 9.15 23.46
CA CYS A 244 -7.33 10.22 24.08
C CYS A 244 -6.47 9.72 25.25
N SER A 245 -6.43 8.41 25.51
CA SER A 245 -5.78 7.82 26.68
C SER A 245 -4.25 7.77 26.63
N GLY A 246 -3.63 8.34 25.60
CA GLY A 246 -2.18 8.36 25.42
C GLY A 246 -1.44 8.95 26.63
N ASP A 247 -0.26 8.39 26.92
CA ASP A 247 0.63 8.88 27.97
C ASP A 247 1.02 10.34 27.67
N VAL A 248 0.50 11.28 28.46
CA VAL A 248 0.99 12.66 28.47
C VAL A 248 2.40 12.63 29.06
N SER A 249 3.42 12.75 28.21
CA SER A 249 4.81 12.79 28.66
C SER A 249 5.32 14.22 28.62
N PHE A 250 5.91 14.66 29.74
CA PHE A 250 6.57 15.94 29.87
C PHE A 250 8.08 15.74 29.74
N VAL A 251 8.68 16.29 28.68
CA VAL A 251 10.14 16.32 28.52
C VAL A 251 10.60 17.77 28.51
N GLY A 252 10.86 18.34 29.69
CA GLY A 252 11.25 19.75 29.81
C GLY A 252 10.07 20.70 29.53
N SER A 253 10.21 21.58 28.53
CA SER A 253 9.16 22.50 28.04
C SER A 253 8.33 21.92 26.90
N THR A 254 8.44 20.61 26.64
CA THR A 254 7.74 19.94 25.54
C THR A 254 6.65 19.02 26.07
N VAL A 255 5.47 19.11 25.47
CA VAL A 255 4.37 18.18 25.66
C VAL A 255 4.33 17.22 24.47
N GLU A 256 4.34 15.93 24.76
CA GLU A 256 4.16 14.86 23.78
C GLU A 256 2.87 14.10 24.07
N LEU A 257 2.04 13.93 23.05
CA LEU A 257 0.79 13.20 23.12
C LEU A 257 0.71 12.22 21.94
N VAL A 258 0.58 10.92 22.26
CA VAL A 258 0.37 9.86 21.26
C VAL A 258 -1.13 9.64 21.09
N LEU A 259 -1.61 9.70 19.85
CA LEU A 259 -3.03 9.78 19.52
C LEU A 259 -3.41 8.74 18.49
N SER A 260 -4.63 8.24 18.59
CA SER A 260 -5.14 7.22 17.67
C SER A 260 -6.02 7.77 16.54
N ARG A 261 -6.54 9.03 16.62
CA ARG A 261 -7.25 9.79 15.53
C ARG A 261 -7.77 11.17 15.97
N GLY A 262 -8.13 12.02 14.99
CA GLY A 262 -8.51 13.47 15.01
C GLY A 262 -9.07 14.07 16.31
N LEU A 263 -8.66 15.32 16.62
CA LEU A 263 -8.61 15.76 18.01
C LEU A 263 -8.56 17.28 18.28
N LEU A 264 -9.05 17.68 19.46
CA LEU A 264 -8.73 18.92 20.16
C LEU A 264 -7.82 18.66 21.38
N VAL A 265 -6.58 19.18 21.39
CA VAL A 265 -5.68 19.20 22.55
C VAL A 265 -5.74 20.58 23.19
N THR A 266 -5.94 20.66 24.50
CA THR A 266 -5.82 21.92 25.25
C THR A 266 -4.83 21.76 26.38
N GLU A 267 -3.85 22.65 26.46
CA GLU A 267 -2.89 22.73 27.56
C GLU A 267 -2.91 24.13 28.16
N GLN A 268 -2.60 24.23 29.45
CA GLN A 268 -2.35 25.53 30.08
C GLN A 268 -0.87 25.70 30.32
N VAL A 269 -0.36 26.90 30.03
CA VAL A 269 1.02 27.26 30.28
C VAL A 269 1.07 28.50 31.15
N ASN A 270 2.13 28.60 31.92
CA ASN A 270 2.43 29.74 32.77
C ASN A 270 3.70 30.42 32.28
N LEU A 271 3.65 31.74 32.15
CA LEU A 271 4.82 32.53 31.81
C LEU A 271 5.73 32.65 33.04
N ALA A 272 6.94 32.09 32.95
CA ALA A 272 7.93 32.09 34.02
C ALA A 272 8.62 33.44 34.21
#